data_AF-A0A9W9DCE4-F1
#
_entry.id   AF-A0A9W9DCE4-F1
#
_cell.length_a   1.000
_cell.length_b   1.000
_cell.length_c   1.000
_cell.angle_alpha   90.00
_cell.angle_beta   90.00
_cell.angle_gamma   90.00
#
_symmetry.space_group_name_H-M   'P 1'
#
loop_
_entity.id
_entity.type
_entity.pdbx_description
1 polymer ?
#
loop_
_entity_poly.entity_id
_entity_poly.type
_entity_poly.pdbx_seq_one_letter_code
_entity_poly.pdbx_strand_id
1 'polypeptide(L)'
;QAVLPASQFKAKALPLHVNVTHTPPSAGDDDTVPSTSADPGQLGTLTLVPSSFNTGSYGWKGSKRLTVELENDTGTKEKVQVMLTINATVLNSKNAPSEEEKDEAKDTNGEAAKEKEEEEDGGEKDAE
;
A
#
# COMPACT_ATOMS: atom_id res chain seq x y z
N GLN A 1 -2.30 28.91 -4.95
CA GLN A 1 -2.15 27.54 -5.49
C GLN A 1 -3.51 27.11 -6.03
N ALA A 2 -3.58 26.62 -7.26
CA ALA A 2 -4.85 26.17 -7.85
C ALA A 2 -5.18 24.74 -7.39
N VAL A 3 -6.44 24.49 -7.05
CA VAL A 3 -6.95 23.17 -6.65
C VAL A 3 -7.75 22.63 -7.85
N LEU A 4 -7.41 21.42 -8.29
CA LEU A 4 -8.06 20.78 -9.43
C LEU A 4 -9.32 20.03 -8.98
N PRO A 5 -10.33 19.89 -9.85
CA PRO A 5 -11.41 18.94 -9.65
C PRO A 5 -10.90 17.50 -9.43
N ALA A 6 -11.64 16.68 -8.68
CA ALA A 6 -11.15 15.39 -8.19
C ALA A 6 -10.92 14.35 -9.31
N SER A 7 -11.77 14.27 -10.34
CA SER A 7 -11.53 13.44 -11.52
C SER A 7 -10.29 13.90 -12.28
N GLN A 8 -10.11 15.21 -12.47
CA GLN A 8 -8.89 15.72 -13.10
C GLN A 8 -7.63 15.36 -12.30
N PHE A 9 -7.69 15.41 -10.97
CA PHE A 9 -6.59 14.95 -10.14
C PHE A 9 -6.32 13.46 -10.36
N LYS A 10 -7.34 12.60 -10.25
CA LYS A 10 -7.18 11.14 -10.42
C LYS A 10 -6.66 10.75 -11.81
N ALA A 11 -7.06 11.46 -12.86
CA ALA A 11 -6.62 11.21 -14.23
C ALA A 11 -5.15 11.61 -14.49
N LYS A 12 -4.63 12.58 -13.74
CA LYS A 12 -3.27 13.13 -13.95
C LYS A 12 -2.25 12.65 -12.92
N ALA A 13 -2.70 12.27 -11.72
CA ALA A 13 -1.83 11.87 -10.64
C ALA A 13 -1.25 10.48 -10.90
N LEU A 14 0.06 10.35 -10.70
CA LEU A 14 0.74 9.06 -10.69
C LEU A 14 0.67 8.45 -9.28
N PRO A 15 0.76 7.12 -9.13
CA PRO A 15 0.89 6.50 -7.82
C PRO A 15 2.13 6.99 -7.05
N LEU A 16 2.06 6.98 -5.72
CA LEU A 16 3.23 7.21 -4.87
C LEU A 16 3.75 5.86 -4.37
N HIS A 17 5.05 5.64 -4.48
CA HIS A 17 5.69 4.44 -3.95
C HIS A 17 6.38 4.77 -2.63
N VAL A 18 6.06 4.01 -1.59
CA VAL A 18 6.63 4.14 -0.25
C VAL A 18 7.49 2.92 0.01
N ASN A 19 8.74 3.17 0.38
CA ASN A 19 9.64 2.16 0.90
C ASN A 19 9.63 2.21 2.44
N VAL A 20 9.33 1.10 3.08
CA VAL A 20 9.34 0.99 4.55
C VAL A 20 10.55 0.17 4.94
N THR A 21 11.40 0.75 5.77
CA THR A 21 12.66 0.15 6.21
C THR A 21 13.05 0.62 7.61
N HIS A 22 13.80 -0.23 8.33
CA HIS A 22 14.50 0.11 9.55
C HIS A 22 15.81 0.84 9.33
N THR A 23 16.34 0.83 8.10
CA THR A 23 17.59 1.52 7.77
C THR A 23 17.34 3.03 7.82
N PRO A 24 17.98 3.77 8.74
CA PRO A 24 17.81 5.21 8.81
C PRO A 24 18.29 5.85 7.50
N PRO A 25 17.64 6.92 7.01
CA PRO A 25 18.19 7.70 5.91
C PRO A 25 19.55 8.23 6.33
N SER A 26 20.63 7.76 5.70
CA SER A 26 21.98 8.25 5.96
C SER A 26 22.04 9.73 5.59
N ALA A 27 22.41 10.59 6.54
CA ALA A 27 22.53 12.04 6.34
C ALA A 27 23.72 12.46 5.44
N GLY A 28 24.22 11.56 4.59
CA GLY A 28 25.38 11.77 3.73
C GLY A 28 24.99 11.83 2.27
N ASP A 29 25.40 12.93 1.62
CA ASP A 29 25.25 13.24 0.20
C ASP A 29 25.77 12.11 -0.71
N ASP A 30 24.89 11.24 -1.19
CA ASP A 30 25.08 10.59 -2.50
C ASP A 30 23.74 10.00 -2.98
N ASP A 31 22.96 10.82 -3.69
CA ASP A 31 21.68 10.46 -4.35
C ASP A 31 21.85 9.49 -5.54
N THR A 32 22.98 8.79 -5.64
CA THR A 32 23.41 8.11 -6.88
C THR A 32 23.15 6.61 -6.93
N VAL A 33 22.66 5.98 -5.84
CA VAL A 33 22.40 4.52 -5.82
C VAL A 33 20.96 4.20 -5.36
N PRO A 34 20.12 3.56 -6.19
CA PRO A 34 18.81 3.09 -5.76
C PRO A 34 18.96 1.97 -4.71
N SER A 35 18.76 2.33 -3.45
CA SER A 35 19.11 1.49 -2.28
C SER A 35 18.11 0.38 -1.94
N THR A 36 17.02 0.23 -2.69
CA THR A 36 15.85 -0.56 -2.21
C THR A 36 15.98 -2.08 -2.33
N SER A 37 16.92 -2.62 -3.13
CA SER A 37 17.08 -4.08 -3.29
C SER A 37 18.15 -4.71 -2.41
N ALA A 38 19.04 -3.89 -1.82
CA ALA A 38 20.13 -4.34 -0.96
C ALA A 38 20.00 -3.82 0.48
N ASP A 39 18.84 -3.24 0.83
CA ASP A 39 18.57 -2.67 2.14
C ASP A 39 18.36 -3.79 3.20
N PRO A 40 19.28 -3.96 4.17
CA PRO A 40 19.14 -4.99 5.20
C PRO A 40 17.96 -4.75 6.15
N GLY A 41 17.46 -3.52 6.23
CA GLY A 41 16.35 -3.12 7.08
C GLY A 41 14.99 -3.15 6.38
N GLN A 42 14.91 -3.60 5.12
CA GLN A 42 13.71 -3.54 4.31
C GLN A 42 12.53 -4.31 4.94
N LEU A 43 11.43 -3.61 5.17
CA LEU A 43 10.17 -4.18 5.68
C LEU A 43 9.15 -4.40 4.55
N GLY A 44 9.19 -3.57 3.51
CA GLY A 44 8.39 -3.75 2.31
C GLY A 44 8.03 -2.46 1.60
N THR A 45 7.41 -2.61 0.43
CA THR A 45 6.94 -1.51 -0.42
C THR A 45 5.43 -1.41 -0.44
N LEU A 46 4.90 -0.20 -0.53
CA LEU A 46 3.48 0.11 -0.67
C LEU A 46 3.29 1.10 -1.82
N THR A 47 2.27 0.88 -2.65
CA THR A 47 1.83 1.83 -3.67
C THR A 47 0.58 2.54 -3.18
N LEU A 48 0.61 3.87 -3.12
CA LEU A 48 -0.54 4.71 -2.83
C LEU A 48 -1.17 5.14 -4.16
N VAL A 49 -2.45 4.84 -4.35
CA VAL A 49 -3.19 5.16 -5.57
C VAL A 49 -3.95 6.48 -5.41
N PRO A 50 -4.04 7.32 -6.47
CA PRO A 50 -4.90 8.49 -6.46
C PRO A 50 -6.35 8.12 -6.14
N SER A 51 -6.98 8.83 -5.21
CA SER A 51 -8.29 8.48 -4.67
C SER A 51 -9.02 9.69 -4.11
N SER A 52 -10.35 9.61 -4.07
CA SER A 52 -11.20 10.52 -3.30
C SER A 52 -11.47 9.91 -1.91
N PHE A 53 -11.58 10.75 -0.89
CA PHE A 53 -11.91 10.37 0.48
C PHE A 53 -13.38 10.66 0.78
N ASN A 54 -14.01 9.86 1.63
CA ASN A 54 -15.40 10.05 2.07
C ASN A 54 -15.65 11.43 2.73
N THR A 55 -14.60 12.10 3.19
CA THR A 55 -14.65 13.44 3.77
C THR A 55 -14.63 14.57 2.74
N GLY A 56 -14.70 14.25 1.44
CA GLY A 56 -14.73 15.19 0.32
C GLY A 56 -13.35 15.67 -0.17
N SER A 57 -12.27 15.34 0.54
CA SER A 57 -10.91 15.58 0.06
C SER A 57 -10.47 14.53 -0.95
N TYR A 58 -9.37 14.78 -1.68
CA TYR A 58 -8.72 13.78 -2.54
C TYR A 58 -7.21 13.76 -2.30
N GLY A 59 -6.54 12.71 -2.76
CA GLY A 59 -5.11 12.50 -2.58
C GLY A 59 -4.70 11.09 -2.95
N TRP A 60 -3.73 10.51 -2.24
CA TRP A 60 -3.32 9.11 -2.43
C TRP A 60 -3.65 8.27 -1.20
N LYS A 61 -4.08 7.03 -1.45
CA LYS A 61 -4.41 6.06 -0.40
C LYS A 61 -3.69 4.75 -0.67
N GLY A 62 -3.21 4.11 0.38
CA GLY A 62 -2.77 2.72 0.31
C GLY A 62 -2.65 2.09 1.69
N SER A 63 -2.72 0.76 1.72
CA SER A 63 -2.57 -0.03 2.94
C SER A 63 -1.83 -1.32 2.66
N LYS A 64 -1.01 -1.77 3.61
CA LYS A 64 -0.30 -3.05 3.52
C LYS A 64 -0.14 -3.68 4.90
N ARG A 65 -0.30 -5.01 4.97
CA ARG A 65 0.11 -5.79 6.14
C ARG A 65 1.60 -6.12 6.04
N LEU A 66 2.36 -5.82 7.09
CA LEU A 66 3.79 -6.06 7.20
C LEU A 66 4.05 -6.98 8.39
N THR A 67 5.15 -7.71 8.37
CA THR A 67 5.66 -8.43 9.55
C THR A 67 6.93 -7.75 10.02
N VAL A 68 7.01 -7.43 11.30
CA VAL A 68 8.15 -6.76 11.93
C VAL A 68 8.71 -7.68 13.01
N GLU A 69 10.02 -7.86 13.04
CA GLU A 69 10.71 -8.57 14.11
C GLU A 69 11.08 -7.59 15.22
N LEU A 70 10.65 -7.87 16.45
CA LEU A 70 10.95 -7.10 17.65
C LEU A 70 11.81 -7.93 18.58
N GLU A 71 12.85 -7.32 19.14
CA GLU A 71 13.64 -7.94 20.21
C GLU A 71 12.96 -7.65 21.55
N ASN A 72 12.76 -8.69 22.37
CA ASN A 72 12.25 -8.54 23.72
C ASN A 72 13.37 -8.42 24.76
N ASP A 73 13.01 -8.21 26.03
CA ASP A 73 13.96 -8.02 27.14
C ASP A 73 14.93 -9.20 27.36
N THR A 74 14.63 -10.38 26.79
CA THR A 74 15.46 -11.59 26.87
C THR A 74 16.43 -11.73 25.69
N GLY A 75 16.39 -10.80 24.73
CA GLY A 75 17.16 -10.87 23.48
C GLY A 75 16.57 -11.85 22.44
N THR A 76 15.35 -12.35 22.67
CA THR A 76 14.67 -13.20 21.67
C THR A 76 13.81 -12.36 20.74
N LYS A 77 13.82 -12.72 19.45
CA LYS A 77 13.05 -12.04 18.42
C LYS A 77 11.64 -12.60 18.31
N GLU A 78 10.64 -11.72 18.36
CA GLU A 78 9.24 -12.03 18.15
C GLU A 78 8.73 -11.36 16.87
N LYS A 79 7.86 -12.05 16.11
CA LYS A 79 7.24 -11.52 14.88
C LYS A 79 5.88 -10.91 15.18
N VAL A 80 5.70 -9.64 14.83
CA VAL A 80 4.42 -8.93 14.95
C VAL A 80 3.89 -8.56 13.57
N GLN A 81 2.59 -8.79 13.33
CA GLN A 81 1.92 -8.31 12.12
C GLN A 81 1.37 -6.90 12.32
N VAL A 82 1.73 -5.98 11.43
CA VAL A 82 1.34 -4.56 11.48
C VAL A 82 0.50 -4.24 10.25
N MET A 83 -0.59 -3.50 10.43
CA MET A 83 -1.33 -2.89 9.33
C MET A 83 -0.85 -1.45 9.15
N LEU A 84 -0.14 -1.16 8.06
CA LEU A 84 0.23 0.20 7.68
C LEU A 84 -0.85 0.77 6.75
N THR A 85 -1.42 1.91 7.08
CA THR A 85 -2.37 2.65 6.23
C THR A 85 -1.89 4.09 6.09
N ILE A 86 -1.75 4.56 4.85
CA ILE A 86 -1.29 5.93 4.54
C ILE A 86 -2.35 6.64 3.69
N ASN A 87 -2.72 7.84 4.14
CA ASN A 87 -3.53 8.79 3.37
C ASN A 87 -2.70 10.07 3.14
N ALA A 88 -2.20 10.26 1.93
CA ALA A 88 -1.53 11.50 1.53
C ALA A 88 -2.58 12.44 0.93
N THR A 89 -3.02 13.45 1.69
CA THR A 89 -4.12 14.33 1.29
C THR A 89 -3.61 15.57 0.55
N VAL A 90 -4.22 15.93 -0.57
CA VAL A 90 -3.92 17.20 -1.25
C VAL A 90 -4.49 18.35 -0.42
N LEU A 91 -3.62 19.29 -0.05
CA LEU A 91 -4.00 20.46 0.73
C LEU A 91 -5.10 21.26 0.02
N ASN A 92 -6.09 21.72 0.79
CA ASN A 92 -7.27 22.46 0.31
C ASN A 92 -8.17 21.73 -0.71
N SER A 93 -8.01 20.40 -0.88
CA SER A 93 -8.81 19.60 -1.84
C SER A 93 -10.31 19.60 -1.57
N LYS A 94 -10.76 19.83 -0.33
CA LYS A 94 -12.20 19.91 0.00
C LYS A 94 -12.92 21.08 -0.67
N ASN A 95 -12.19 22.13 -1.03
CA ASN A 95 -12.74 23.33 -1.67
C ASN A 95 -12.53 23.29 -3.19
N ALA A 96 -12.21 22.12 -3.75
CA ALA A 96 -12.04 21.96 -5.18
C ALA A 96 -13.35 22.24 -5.92
N PRO A 97 -13.29 22.72 -7.18
CA PRO A 97 -14.49 22.86 -7.99
C PRO A 97 -15.16 21.49 -8.15
N SER A 98 -16.46 21.41 -7.90
CA SER A 98 -17.24 20.19 -8.09
C SER A 98 -17.34 19.84 -9.57
N GLU A 99 -17.27 18.55 -9.88
CA GLU A 99 -17.49 18.04 -11.22
C GLU A 99 -18.97 17.68 -11.35
N GLU A 100 -19.60 18.13 -12.43
CA GLU A 100 -20.88 17.57 -12.84
C GLU A 100 -20.70 16.07 -13.08
N GLU A 101 -21.52 15.27 -12.41
CA GLU A 101 -21.37 13.83 -12.18
C GLU A 101 -21.06 13.03 -13.46
N LYS A 102 -19.95 12.27 -13.45
CA LYS A 102 -19.85 10.94 -14.07
C LYS A 102 -18.55 10.21 -13.66
N ASP A 103 -18.72 8.90 -13.43
CA ASP A 103 -17.73 7.84 -13.27
C ASP A 103 -17.20 7.51 -11.88
N GLU A 104 -17.96 6.65 -11.21
CA GLU A 104 -17.50 5.68 -10.20
C GLU A 104 -16.62 4.61 -10.87
N ALA A 105 -15.31 4.83 -10.90
CA ALA A 105 -14.36 3.74 -11.10
C ALA A 105 -14.32 2.91 -9.80
N LYS A 106 -15.00 1.77 -9.83
CA LYS A 106 -15.00 0.75 -8.77
C LYS A 106 -13.56 0.27 -8.53
N ASP A 107 -13.04 0.62 -7.35
CA ASP A 107 -11.75 0.23 -6.81
C ASP A 107 -11.72 -1.31 -6.64
N THR A 108 -11.21 -2.02 -7.64
CA THR A 108 -10.93 -3.46 -7.53
C THR A 108 -9.51 -3.65 -7.03
N ASN A 109 -9.41 -3.84 -5.72
CA ASN A 109 -8.28 -4.47 -5.04
C ASN A 109 -7.96 -5.82 -5.71
N GLY A 110 -7.01 -5.82 -6.63
CA GLY A 110 -6.53 -7.00 -7.35
C GLY A 110 -5.22 -7.49 -6.76
N GLU A 111 -5.28 -8.24 -5.66
CA GLU A 111 -4.17 -9.08 -5.21
C GLU A 111 -4.31 -10.43 -5.91
N ALA A 112 -3.53 -10.63 -6.98
CA ALA A 112 -3.40 -11.92 -7.64
C ALA A 112 -2.43 -12.81 -6.83
N ALA A 113 -2.99 -13.70 -6.03
CA ALA A 113 -2.28 -14.86 -5.50
C ALA A 113 -2.96 -16.12 -6.06
N LYS A 114 -2.38 -16.68 -7.13
CA LYS A 114 -2.63 -18.05 -7.58
C LYS A 114 -1.35 -18.82 -7.29
N GLU A 115 -1.33 -19.55 -6.19
CA GLU A 115 -0.41 -20.66 -5.97
C GLU A 115 -1.20 -21.95 -5.78
N LYS A 116 -0.69 -22.99 -6.45
CA LYS A 116 -1.11 -24.39 -6.46
C LYS A 116 -0.72 -25.08 -5.14
N GLU A 117 -1.44 -26.16 -4.81
CA GLU A 117 -0.99 -27.55 -4.57
C GLU A 117 -2.19 -28.31 -3.93
N GLU A 118 -2.70 -29.40 -4.55
CA GLU A 118 -2.38 -30.84 -4.27
C GLU A 118 -2.70 -31.21 -2.80
N GLU A 119 -3.28 -32.34 -2.37
CA GLU A 119 -3.84 -33.61 -2.87
C GLU A 119 -4.52 -34.23 -1.62
N GLU A 120 -5.54 -35.10 -1.77
CA GLU A 120 -5.90 -36.26 -0.91
C GLU A 120 -7.33 -36.68 -1.31
N ASP A 121 -7.52 -37.70 -2.16
CA ASP A 121 -7.40 -39.16 -1.92
C ASP A 121 -8.57 -39.78 -1.14
N GLY A 122 -9.16 -40.80 -1.77
CA GLY A 122 -9.68 -41.99 -1.11
C GLY A 122 -11.11 -41.97 -0.55
N GLY A 123 -12.06 -42.57 -1.27
CA GLY A 123 -13.38 -42.87 -0.66
C GLY A 123 -14.41 -43.62 -1.49
N GLU A 124 -14.03 -44.60 -2.33
CA GLU A 124 -14.97 -45.58 -2.88
C GLU A 124 -14.90 -46.86 -2.05
N LYS A 125 -15.99 -47.21 -1.36
CA LYS A 125 -16.35 -48.60 -1.02
C LYS A 125 -17.86 -48.75 -0.98
N ASP A 126 -18.36 -49.54 -1.91
CA ASP A 126 -19.68 -50.18 -1.92
C ASP A 126 -19.97 -50.97 -0.64
N ALA A 127 -21.23 -50.90 -0.19
CA ALA A 127 -22.02 -52.05 0.27
C ALA A 127 -23.42 -51.57 0.70
N GLU A 128 -24.45 -51.85 -0.11
CA GLU A 128 -25.59 -52.75 0.21
C GLU A 128 -26.54 -52.89 -1.00
#